data_AF-A0A9D8TH69-F1
#
_entry.id   AF-A0A9D8TH69-F1
#
_cell.length_a   1.000
_cell.length_b   1.000
_cell.length_c   1.000
_cell.angle_alpha   90.00
_cell.angle_beta   90.00
_cell.angle_gamma   90.00
#
_symmetry.space_group_name_H-M   'P 1'
#
loop_
_entity.id
_entity.type
_entity.pdbx_description
1 polymer ?
#
loop_
_entity_poly.entity_id
_entity_poly.type
_entity_poly.pdbx_seq_one_letter_code
_entity_poly.pdbx_strand_id
1 'polypeptide(L)'
;MIKLPFRNKRNILFQALLLISFACFSQENSPEKLFKQAKTWQYEGQYHQAIETFKNCLLQAPNEDKLSQQQVALYADALLQTMNCFQSLGQAETCIDYLQALYKEVTIFQKQCLRDYYSVMGYALSRTEKMKQAEDITLKVFTLPLRHESPERYFRDYAFAAAVFYSNPHYQNEVIEWCEEALRQAQLCKNTS
;
A
#
# COMPACT_ATOMS: atom_id res chain seq x y z
N MET A 1 61.77 15.85 -4.29
CA MET A 1 60.60 15.79 -3.37
C MET A 1 59.51 16.71 -3.89
N ILE A 2 58.49 16.16 -4.54
CA ILE A 2 57.36 16.92 -5.08
C ILE A 2 56.41 17.25 -3.93
N LYS A 3 56.42 18.50 -3.45
CA LYS A 3 55.44 19.00 -2.47
C LYS A 3 54.13 19.28 -3.19
N LEU A 4 53.16 18.36 -3.06
CA LEU A 4 51.78 18.59 -3.48
C LEU A 4 51.16 19.73 -2.64
N PRO A 5 50.41 20.66 -3.26
CA PRO A 5 49.86 21.81 -2.57
C PRO A 5 48.75 21.39 -1.60
N PHE A 6 48.87 21.86 -0.35
CA PHE A 6 47.96 21.64 0.78
C PHE A 6 46.48 22.02 0.52
N ARG A 7 46.18 22.66 -0.60
CA ARG A 7 44.85 23.18 -0.96
C ARG A 7 43.89 22.10 -1.49
N ASN A 8 44.40 20.95 -1.96
CA ASN A 8 43.56 19.88 -2.52
C ASN A 8 42.94 18.91 -1.48
N LYS A 9 43.55 18.76 -0.29
CA LYS A 9 43.06 17.82 0.72
C LYS A 9 41.75 18.29 1.38
N ARG A 10 41.56 19.60 1.53
CA ARG A 10 40.34 20.18 2.11
C ARG A 10 39.12 19.99 1.21
N ASN A 11 39.28 20.14 -0.11
CA ASN A 11 38.19 19.94 -1.06
C ASN A 11 37.78 18.46 -1.18
N ILE A 12 38.75 17.53 -1.12
CA ILE A 12 38.47 16.08 -1.14
C ILE A 12 37.77 15.65 0.15
N LEU A 13 38.19 16.16 1.33
CA LEU A 13 37.49 15.88 2.58
C LEU A 13 36.07 16.46 2.58
N PHE A 14 35.87 17.67 2.05
CA PHE A 14 34.54 18.29 1.97
C PHE A 14 33.60 17.54 1.02
N GLN A 15 34.11 17.10 -0.14
CA GLN A 15 33.35 16.28 -1.09
C GLN A 15 33.07 14.88 -0.54
N ALA A 16 34.02 14.27 0.17
CA ALA A 16 33.80 13.00 0.86
C ALA A 16 32.77 13.12 2.00
N LEU A 17 32.82 14.21 2.78
CA LEU A 17 31.82 14.49 3.83
C LEU A 17 30.43 14.76 3.25
N LEU A 18 30.32 15.45 2.10
CA LEU A 18 29.08 15.64 1.36
C LEU A 18 28.52 14.34 0.79
N LEU A 19 29.38 13.44 0.30
CA LEU A 19 28.96 12.12 -0.20
C LEU A 19 28.55 11.19 0.94
N ILE A 20 29.23 11.25 2.09
CA ILE A 20 28.87 10.48 3.29
C ILE A 20 27.57 11.00 3.92
N SER A 21 27.33 12.33 3.92
CA SER A 21 26.07 12.88 4.42
C SER A 21 24.89 12.57 3.49
N PHE A 22 25.07 12.58 2.17
CA PHE A 22 24.06 12.10 1.22
C PHE A 22 23.81 10.58 1.33
N ALA A 23 24.85 9.79 1.55
CA ALA A 23 24.70 8.34 1.77
C ALA A 23 23.97 8.03 3.09
N CYS A 24 24.29 8.73 4.19
CA CYS A 24 23.59 8.56 5.47
C CYS A 24 22.13 9.02 5.43
N PHE A 25 21.80 10.12 4.75
CA PHE A 25 20.41 10.58 4.61
C PHE A 25 19.56 9.62 3.75
N SER A 26 20.16 8.99 2.74
CA SER A 26 19.45 8.02 1.89
C SER A 26 19.21 6.65 2.54
N GLN A 27 19.95 6.32 3.62
CA GLN A 27 19.83 5.05 4.35
C GLN A 27 18.84 5.07 5.53
N GLU A 28 18.40 6.24 5.99
CA GLU A 28 17.64 6.33 7.24
C GLU A 28 16.21 5.78 7.13
N ASN A 29 15.55 5.86 5.97
CA ASN A 29 14.12 5.53 5.86
C ASN A 29 13.82 4.63 4.65
N SER A 30 14.29 3.38 4.63
CA SER A 30 13.85 2.42 3.62
C SER A 30 12.34 2.17 3.72
N PRO A 31 11.66 1.77 2.63
CA PRO A 31 10.22 1.48 2.64
C PRO A 31 9.82 0.47 3.72
N GLU A 32 10.65 -0.54 3.97
CA GLU A 32 10.41 -1.55 5.01
C GLU A 32 10.49 -0.97 6.42
N LYS A 33 11.43 -0.06 6.68
CA LYS A 33 11.53 0.64 7.97
C LYS A 33 10.32 1.54 8.20
N LEU A 34 9.92 2.30 7.18
CA LEU A 34 8.74 3.16 7.24
C LEU A 34 7.47 2.35 7.46
N PHE A 35 7.29 1.25 6.72
CA PHE A 35 6.16 0.35 6.90
C PHE A 35 6.08 -0.19 8.33
N LYS A 36 7.21 -0.68 8.87
CA LYS A 36 7.28 -1.20 10.24
C LYS A 36 6.96 -0.11 11.27
N GLN A 37 7.51 1.09 11.10
CA GLN A 37 7.24 2.22 11.98
C GLN A 37 5.75 2.63 11.94
N ALA A 38 5.15 2.69 10.75
CA ALA A 38 3.74 2.99 10.58
C ALA A 38 2.84 1.93 11.24
N LYS A 39 3.21 0.64 11.15
CA LYS A 39 2.54 -0.44 11.88
C LYS A 39 2.62 -0.27 13.39
N THR A 40 3.76 0.17 13.93
CA THR A 40 3.89 0.50 15.36
C THR A 40 2.94 1.62 15.75
N TRP A 41 2.92 2.73 15.00
CA TRP A 41 1.99 3.83 15.25
C TRP A 41 0.52 3.39 15.16
N GLN A 42 0.18 2.57 14.16
CA GLN A 42 -1.16 2.03 14.00
C GLN A 42 -1.58 1.18 15.21
N TYR A 43 -0.69 0.31 15.70
CA TYR A 43 -0.94 -0.56 16.85
C TYR A 43 -1.13 0.24 18.15
N GLU A 44 -0.40 1.34 18.31
CA GLU A 44 -0.54 2.26 19.43
C GLU A 44 -1.77 3.18 19.31
N GLY A 45 -2.57 3.06 18.24
CA GLY A 45 -3.74 3.91 17.99
C GLY A 45 -3.39 5.32 17.50
N GLN A 46 -2.13 5.59 17.19
CA GLN A 46 -1.64 6.85 16.66
C GLN A 46 -1.89 6.95 15.14
N TYR A 47 -3.16 6.96 14.75
CA TYR A 47 -3.57 6.81 13.35
C TYR A 47 -3.09 7.96 12.44
N HIS A 48 -3.01 9.19 12.94
CA HIS A 48 -2.48 10.31 12.14
C HIS A 48 -1.00 10.09 11.79
N GLN A 49 -0.17 9.73 12.76
CA GLN A 49 1.24 9.39 12.52
C GLN A 49 1.37 8.17 11.61
N ALA A 50 0.54 7.13 11.82
CA ALA A 50 0.56 5.94 10.98
C ALA A 50 0.25 6.28 9.51
N ILE A 51 -0.77 7.10 9.25
CA ILE A 51 -1.13 7.55 7.89
C ILE A 51 0.03 8.26 7.23
N GLU A 52 0.62 9.27 7.88
CA GLU A 52 1.72 10.04 7.29
C GLU A 52 2.94 9.15 7.03
N THR A 53 3.26 8.21 7.92
CA THR A 53 4.38 7.29 7.71
C THR A 53 4.08 6.27 6.60
N PHE A 54 2.85 5.74 6.49
CA PHE A 54 2.48 4.87 5.36
C PHE A 54 2.49 5.63 4.02
N LYS A 55 2.04 6.88 3.99
CA LYS A 55 2.14 7.74 2.79
C LYS A 55 3.59 7.87 2.33
N ASN A 56 4.50 8.17 3.26
CA ASN A 56 5.93 8.24 2.95
C ASN A 56 6.48 6.91 2.44
N CYS A 57 6.04 5.77 2.99
CA CYS A 57 6.39 4.44 2.47
C CYS A 57 5.91 4.27 1.02
N LEU A 58 4.65 4.60 0.73
CA LEU A 58 4.03 4.44 -0.58
C LEU A 58 4.68 5.33 -1.66
N LEU A 59 5.10 6.54 -1.30
CA LEU A 59 5.77 7.48 -2.21
C LEU A 59 7.21 7.05 -2.57
N GLN A 60 7.81 6.13 -1.81
CA GLN A 60 9.10 5.55 -2.15
C GLN A 60 9.00 4.36 -3.11
N ALA A 61 7.79 4.01 -3.59
CA ALA A 61 7.64 2.89 -4.49
C ALA A 61 8.46 3.11 -5.78
N PRO A 62 9.32 2.14 -6.16
CA PRO A 62 10.16 2.26 -7.33
C PRO A 62 9.34 2.28 -8.61
N ASN A 63 9.76 3.09 -9.58
CA ASN A 63 9.17 3.18 -10.91
C ASN A 63 9.77 2.12 -11.86
N GLU A 64 9.93 0.89 -11.37
CA GLU A 64 10.51 -0.23 -12.12
C GLU A 64 9.42 -1.16 -12.65
N ASP A 65 9.67 -1.77 -13.81
CA ASP A 65 8.69 -2.65 -14.47
C ASP A 65 8.58 -4.04 -13.82
N LYS A 66 9.58 -4.44 -13.02
CA LYS A 66 9.63 -5.74 -12.35
C LYS A 66 10.10 -5.57 -10.92
N LEU A 67 9.19 -5.78 -9.98
CA LEU A 67 9.52 -5.84 -8.56
C LEU A 67 9.48 -7.27 -8.05
N SER A 68 10.21 -7.51 -6.97
CA SER A 68 10.09 -8.78 -6.26
C SER A 68 8.70 -8.91 -5.63
N GLN A 69 8.27 -10.15 -5.43
CA GLN A 69 7.00 -10.45 -4.75
C GLN A 69 6.93 -9.77 -3.37
N GLN A 70 8.05 -9.70 -2.64
CA GLN A 70 8.11 -9.07 -1.33
C GLN A 70 7.90 -7.55 -1.40
N GLN A 71 8.46 -6.87 -2.40
CA GLN A 71 8.23 -5.44 -2.61
C GLN A 71 6.77 -5.17 -2.99
N VAL A 72 6.19 -5.97 -3.89
CA VAL A 72 4.77 -5.83 -4.26
C VAL A 72 3.86 -6.08 -3.05
N ALA A 73 4.18 -7.07 -2.21
CA ALA A 73 3.49 -7.32 -0.95
C ALA A 73 3.55 -6.09 -0.02
N LEU A 74 4.74 -5.56 0.23
CA LEU A 74 4.94 -4.38 1.07
C LEU A 74 4.05 -3.20 0.66
N TYR A 75 4.04 -2.84 -0.63
CA TYR A 75 3.27 -1.68 -1.10
C TYR A 75 1.76 -1.93 -1.12
N ALA A 76 1.31 -3.15 -1.44
CA ALA A 76 -0.10 -3.52 -1.35
C ALA A 76 -0.60 -3.50 0.10
N ASP A 77 0.22 -3.99 1.03
CA ASP A 77 -0.11 -3.97 2.46
C ASP A 77 -0.08 -2.54 3.00
N ALA A 78 0.90 -1.71 2.61
CA ALA A 78 0.94 -0.30 2.98
C ALA A 78 -0.31 0.44 2.50
N LEU A 79 -0.78 0.15 1.28
CA LEU A 79 -2.01 0.70 0.72
C LEU A 79 -3.23 0.33 1.57
N LEU A 80 -3.38 -0.96 1.88
CA LEU A 80 -4.46 -1.49 2.70
C LEU A 80 -4.45 -0.89 4.12
N GLN A 81 -3.28 -0.86 4.77
CA GLN A 81 -3.17 -0.33 6.13
C GLN A 81 -3.42 1.18 6.18
N THR A 82 -3.03 1.93 5.15
CA THR A 82 -3.37 3.36 5.03
C THR A 82 -4.88 3.57 5.01
N MET A 83 -5.61 2.79 4.20
CA MET A 83 -7.07 2.84 4.15
C MET A 83 -7.67 2.48 5.52
N ASN A 84 -7.19 1.42 6.17
CA ASN A 84 -7.66 1.02 7.50
C ASN A 84 -7.48 2.16 8.52
N CYS A 85 -6.35 2.87 8.52
CA CYS A 85 -6.14 4.01 9.41
C CYS A 85 -7.10 5.17 9.12
N PHE A 86 -7.35 5.51 7.85
CA PHE A 86 -8.36 6.53 7.52
C PHE A 86 -9.75 6.12 7.99
N GLN A 87 -10.12 4.84 7.82
CA GLN A 87 -11.42 4.33 8.30
C GLN A 87 -11.52 4.37 9.82
N SER A 88 -10.46 4.05 10.56
CA SER A 88 -10.42 4.18 12.02
C SER A 88 -10.65 5.62 12.51
N LEU A 89 -10.30 6.61 11.68
CA LEU A 89 -10.55 8.03 11.95
C LEU A 89 -11.90 8.54 11.41
N GLY A 90 -12.70 7.68 10.76
CA GLY A 90 -13.95 8.08 10.09
C GLY A 90 -13.75 8.98 8.86
N GLN A 91 -12.55 9.01 8.28
CA GLN A 91 -12.16 9.91 7.20
C GLN A 91 -12.29 9.23 5.82
N ALA A 92 -13.48 8.73 5.50
CA ALA A 92 -13.73 7.93 4.29
C ALA A 92 -13.50 8.73 2.99
N GLU A 93 -14.00 9.97 2.91
CA GLU A 93 -13.83 10.82 1.71
C GLU A 93 -12.35 11.19 1.49
N THR A 94 -11.65 11.60 2.56
CA THR A 94 -10.21 11.90 2.50
C THR A 94 -9.38 10.69 2.05
N CYS A 95 -9.79 9.48 2.45
CA CYS A 95 -9.16 8.24 2.00
C CYS A 95 -9.27 8.10 0.47
N ILE A 96 -10.47 8.29 -0.09
CA ILE A 96 -10.71 8.18 -1.54
C ILE A 96 -9.87 9.21 -2.29
N ASP A 97 -9.89 10.47 -1.85
CA ASP A 97 -9.12 11.55 -2.48
C ASP A 97 -7.62 11.23 -2.50
N TYR A 98 -7.09 10.73 -1.38
CA TYR A 98 -5.70 10.30 -1.28
C TYR A 98 -5.40 9.12 -2.23
N LEU A 99 -6.22 8.07 -2.23
CA LEU A 99 -6.02 6.90 -3.09
C LEU A 99 -6.09 7.26 -4.58
N GLN A 100 -6.95 8.22 -4.97
CA GLN A 100 -7.02 8.72 -6.33
C GLN A 100 -5.77 9.52 -6.73
N ALA A 101 -5.24 10.35 -5.83
CA ALA A 101 -3.99 11.07 -6.06
C ALA A 101 -2.80 10.10 -6.17
N LEU A 102 -2.71 9.16 -5.23
CA LEU A 102 -1.67 8.14 -5.19
C LEU A 102 -1.64 7.30 -6.46
N TYR A 103 -2.79 6.90 -6.99
CA TYR A 103 -2.88 6.14 -8.24
C TYR A 103 -2.25 6.87 -9.42
N LYS A 104 -2.37 8.20 -9.48
CA LYS A 104 -1.80 9.02 -10.55
C LYS A 104 -0.29 9.21 -10.38
N GLU A 105 0.17 9.31 -9.14
CA GLU A 105 1.56 9.60 -8.80
C GLU A 105 2.45 8.36 -8.78
N VAL A 106 1.93 7.22 -8.31
CA VAL A 106 2.73 6.03 -8.01
C VAL A 106 2.39 4.89 -8.98
N THR A 107 3.26 4.70 -9.98
CA THR A 107 3.01 3.84 -11.15
C THR A 107 2.88 2.35 -10.84
N ILE A 108 3.37 1.87 -9.68
CA ILE A 108 3.21 0.47 -9.26
C ILE A 108 1.72 0.07 -9.21
N PHE A 109 0.83 1.00 -8.80
CA PHE A 109 -0.62 0.75 -8.71
C PHE A 109 -1.31 0.73 -10.07
N GLN A 110 -0.67 1.21 -11.12
CA GLN A 110 -1.16 1.10 -12.49
C GLN A 110 -0.68 -0.18 -13.19
N LYS A 111 0.47 -0.72 -12.73
CA LYS A 111 1.16 -1.84 -13.41
C LYS A 111 1.06 -3.14 -12.62
N GLN A 112 1.62 -3.18 -11.42
CA GLN A 112 1.87 -4.42 -10.67
C GLN A 112 0.85 -4.69 -9.57
N CYS A 113 0.30 -3.62 -8.97
CA CYS A 113 -0.66 -3.67 -7.87
C CYS A 113 -2.06 -3.19 -8.29
N LEU A 114 -2.42 -3.26 -9.58
CA LEU A 114 -3.69 -2.72 -10.07
C LEU A 114 -4.92 -3.40 -9.44
N ARG A 115 -4.86 -4.72 -9.30
CA ARG A 115 -5.91 -5.49 -8.61
C ARG A 115 -6.01 -5.12 -7.13
N ASP A 116 -4.87 -5.00 -6.45
CA ASP A 116 -4.81 -4.57 -5.04
C ASP A 116 -5.40 -3.16 -4.87
N TYR A 117 -5.09 -2.26 -5.79
CA TYR A 117 -5.62 -0.91 -5.81
C TYR A 117 -7.14 -0.89 -5.98
N TYR A 118 -7.71 -1.61 -6.95
CA TYR A 118 -9.17 -1.65 -7.12
C TYR A 118 -9.88 -2.35 -5.96
N SER A 119 -9.27 -3.38 -5.37
CA SER A 119 -9.81 -4.04 -4.19
C SER A 119 -9.94 -3.05 -3.01
N VAL A 120 -8.86 -2.32 -2.70
CA VAL A 120 -8.85 -1.30 -1.64
C VAL A 120 -9.77 -0.12 -1.97
N MET A 121 -9.74 0.39 -3.21
CA MET A 121 -10.56 1.53 -3.63
C MET A 121 -12.06 1.19 -3.61
N GLY A 122 -12.44 0.00 -4.09
CA GLY A 122 -13.84 -0.46 -4.06
C GLY A 122 -14.39 -0.48 -2.64
N TYR A 123 -13.63 -1.06 -1.70
CA TYR A 123 -14.02 -1.07 -0.29
C TYR A 123 -13.98 0.31 0.36
N ALA A 124 -13.03 1.20 -0.01
CA ALA A 124 -13.03 2.58 0.48
C ALA A 124 -14.28 3.36 0.04
N LEU A 125 -14.71 3.17 -1.22
CA LEU A 125 -15.90 3.81 -1.78
C LEU A 125 -17.19 3.34 -1.10
N SER A 126 -17.30 2.07 -0.72
CA SER A 126 -18.51 1.57 -0.04
C SER A 126 -18.72 2.14 1.36
N ARG A 127 -17.71 2.83 1.92
CA ARG A 127 -17.83 3.59 3.17
C ARG A 127 -18.37 5.02 2.98
N THR A 128 -18.82 5.34 1.77
CA THR A 128 -19.38 6.65 1.39
C THR A 128 -20.67 6.48 0.60
N GLU A 129 -21.27 7.58 0.16
CA GLU A 129 -22.47 7.58 -0.70
C GLU A 129 -22.20 7.12 -2.16
N LYS A 130 -20.99 6.63 -2.46
CA LYS A 130 -20.54 6.23 -3.80
C LYS A 130 -20.72 4.72 -4.05
N MET A 131 -21.76 4.09 -3.49
CA MET A 131 -21.95 2.63 -3.53
C MET A 131 -21.92 2.04 -4.95
N LYS A 132 -22.60 2.66 -5.93
CA LYS A 132 -22.55 2.19 -7.33
C LYS A 132 -21.12 2.16 -7.89
N GLN A 133 -20.30 3.16 -7.57
CA GLN A 133 -18.91 3.19 -8.01
C GLN A 133 -18.07 2.13 -7.27
N ALA A 134 -18.39 1.86 -6.00
CA ALA A 134 -17.78 0.78 -5.22
C ALA A 134 -18.03 -0.58 -5.89
N GLU A 135 -19.27 -0.86 -6.27
CA GLU A 135 -19.67 -2.09 -6.99
C GLU A 135 -18.95 -2.21 -8.34
N ASP A 136 -18.99 -1.15 -9.17
CA ASP A 136 -18.36 -1.11 -10.49
C ASP A 136 -16.84 -1.37 -10.43
N ILE A 137 -16.16 -0.81 -9.43
CA ILE A 137 -14.71 -1.01 -9.23
C ILE A 137 -14.42 -2.40 -8.66
N THR A 138 -15.25 -2.88 -7.74
CA THR A 138 -15.07 -4.19 -7.10
C THR A 138 -15.22 -5.32 -8.13
N LEU A 139 -16.17 -5.24 -9.06
CA LEU A 139 -16.29 -6.23 -10.14
C LEU A 139 -15.05 -6.29 -11.04
N LYS A 140 -14.36 -5.15 -11.25
CA LYS A 140 -13.10 -5.13 -12.02
C LYS A 140 -12.00 -5.96 -11.37
N VAL A 141 -11.98 -6.09 -10.04
CA VAL A 141 -10.98 -6.89 -9.31
C VAL A 141 -10.91 -8.31 -9.86
N PHE A 142 -12.07 -8.93 -10.12
CA PHE A 142 -12.16 -10.31 -10.62
C PHE A 142 -11.82 -10.45 -12.11
N THR A 143 -11.76 -9.35 -12.86
CA THR A 143 -11.30 -9.34 -14.26
C THR A 143 -9.78 -9.20 -14.38
N LEU A 144 -9.10 -8.89 -13.27
CA LEU A 144 -7.67 -8.61 -13.27
C LEU A 144 -6.86 -9.80 -12.74
N PRO A 145 -5.68 -10.06 -13.33
CA PRO A 145 -4.77 -11.08 -12.80
C PRO A 145 -4.19 -10.63 -11.46
N LEU A 146 -4.09 -11.56 -10.51
CA LEU A 146 -3.34 -11.35 -9.28
C LEU A 146 -1.87 -11.75 -9.52
N ARG A 147 -1.01 -10.78 -9.86
CA ARG A 147 0.38 -11.05 -10.27
C ARG A 147 1.23 -11.78 -9.23
N HIS A 148 0.90 -11.59 -7.95
CA HIS A 148 1.53 -12.28 -6.82
C HIS A 148 0.44 -12.84 -5.93
N GLU A 149 0.12 -14.10 -6.17
CA GLU A 149 -0.92 -14.80 -5.44
C GLU A 149 -0.49 -15.07 -4.01
N SER A 150 -1.38 -14.75 -3.06
CA SER A 150 -1.28 -15.18 -1.68
C SER A 150 -2.69 -15.36 -1.11
N PRO A 151 -2.87 -16.26 -0.13
CA PRO A 151 -4.15 -16.40 0.54
C PRO A 151 -4.66 -15.10 1.14
N GLU A 152 -3.79 -14.26 1.69
CA GLU A 152 -4.15 -12.97 2.30
C GLU A 152 -4.76 -12.00 1.27
N ARG A 153 -4.24 -11.99 0.04
CA ARG A 153 -4.74 -11.14 -1.05
C ARG A 153 -6.08 -11.64 -1.58
N TYR A 154 -6.22 -12.96 -1.75
CA TYR A 154 -7.51 -13.54 -2.12
C TYR A 154 -8.55 -13.31 -1.03
N PHE A 155 -8.21 -13.57 0.23
CA PHE A 155 -9.05 -13.28 1.38
C PHE A 155 -9.56 -11.83 1.35
N ARG A 156 -8.66 -10.85 1.18
CA ARG A 156 -9.04 -9.44 1.08
C ARG A 156 -10.03 -9.21 -0.06
N ASP A 157 -9.73 -9.68 -1.27
CA ASP A 157 -10.58 -9.45 -2.44
C ASP A 157 -12.00 -9.98 -2.26
N TYR A 158 -12.14 -11.21 -1.76
CA TYR A 158 -13.44 -11.82 -1.54
C TYR A 158 -14.18 -11.24 -0.33
N ALA A 159 -13.48 -10.97 0.77
CA ALA A 159 -14.08 -10.32 1.94
C ALA A 159 -14.58 -8.92 1.61
N PHE A 160 -13.81 -8.15 0.83
CA PHE A 160 -14.21 -6.82 0.39
C PHE A 160 -15.37 -6.88 -0.61
N ALA A 161 -15.36 -7.83 -1.55
CA ALA A 161 -16.49 -8.01 -2.45
C ALA A 161 -17.78 -8.34 -1.70
N ALA A 162 -17.75 -9.30 -0.78
CA ALA A 162 -18.89 -9.62 0.08
C ALA A 162 -19.36 -8.38 0.86
N ALA A 163 -18.45 -7.60 1.44
CA ALA A 163 -18.79 -6.41 2.21
C ALA A 163 -19.32 -5.24 1.36
N VAL A 164 -18.94 -5.14 0.09
CA VAL A 164 -19.47 -4.12 -0.82
C VAL A 164 -20.90 -4.49 -1.26
N PHE A 165 -21.13 -5.76 -1.57
CA PHE A 165 -22.38 -6.22 -2.18
C PHE A 165 -23.41 -6.78 -1.20
N TYR A 166 -23.12 -6.89 0.10
CA TYR A 166 -24.00 -7.58 1.06
C TYR A 166 -25.45 -7.07 1.06
N SER A 167 -25.66 -5.78 0.80
CA SER A 167 -26.98 -5.15 0.78
C SER A 167 -27.65 -5.17 -0.60
N ASN A 168 -26.95 -5.63 -1.64
CA ASN A 168 -27.48 -5.71 -3.00
C ASN A 168 -28.22 -7.04 -3.21
N PRO A 169 -29.56 -7.04 -3.38
CA PRO A 169 -30.35 -8.27 -3.47
C PRO A 169 -30.06 -9.07 -4.74
N HIS A 170 -29.49 -8.47 -5.78
CA HIS A 170 -29.18 -9.16 -7.03
C HIS A 170 -27.93 -10.04 -6.95
N TYR A 171 -27.09 -9.85 -5.94
CA TYR A 171 -25.80 -10.53 -5.79
C TYR A 171 -25.74 -11.43 -4.55
N GLN A 172 -26.88 -11.81 -3.96
CA GLN A 172 -26.89 -12.53 -2.68
C GLN A 172 -26.21 -13.90 -2.77
N ASN A 173 -26.33 -14.59 -3.90
CA ASN A 173 -25.64 -15.88 -4.11
C ASN A 173 -24.12 -15.67 -4.19
N GLU A 174 -23.68 -14.68 -4.96
CA GLU A 174 -22.27 -14.32 -5.11
C GLU A 174 -21.67 -13.86 -3.78
N VAL A 175 -22.41 -13.11 -2.96
CA VAL A 175 -21.99 -12.71 -1.61
C VAL A 175 -21.74 -13.94 -0.73
N ILE A 176 -22.59 -14.97 -0.79
CA ILE A 176 -22.39 -16.21 -0.05
C ILE A 176 -21.13 -16.92 -0.55
N GLU A 177 -20.97 -17.08 -1.86
CA GLU A 177 -19.79 -17.71 -2.46
C GLU A 177 -18.49 -16.97 -2.11
N TRP A 178 -18.51 -15.63 -2.14
CA TRP A 178 -17.37 -14.82 -1.74
C TRP A 178 -17.07 -14.95 -0.23
N CYS A 179 -18.09 -15.05 0.62
CA CYS A 179 -17.88 -15.33 2.05
C CYS A 179 -17.23 -16.69 2.26
N GLU A 180 -17.71 -17.74 1.60
CA GLU A 180 -17.16 -19.10 1.69
C GLU A 180 -15.72 -19.16 1.20
N GLU A 181 -15.43 -18.50 0.08
CA GLU A 181 -14.10 -18.42 -0.49
C GLU A 181 -13.15 -17.61 0.41
N ALA A 182 -13.60 -16.49 0.97
CA ALA A 182 -12.83 -15.75 1.96
C ALA A 182 -12.49 -16.65 3.17
N LEU A 183 -13.45 -17.40 3.72
CA LEU A 183 -13.20 -18.34 4.81
C LEU A 183 -12.17 -19.42 4.43
N ARG A 184 -12.25 -19.96 3.21
CA ARG A 184 -11.27 -20.93 2.70
C ARG A 184 -9.87 -20.34 2.63
N GLN A 185 -9.73 -19.10 2.15
CA GLN A 185 -8.43 -18.43 2.06
C GLN A 185 -7.88 -18.07 3.44
N ALA A 186 -8.74 -17.67 4.38
CA ALA A 186 -8.35 -17.38 5.76
C ALA A 186 -7.69 -18.58 6.46
N GLN A 187 -8.11 -19.81 6.15
CA GLN A 187 -7.48 -21.04 6.68
C GLN A 187 -6.05 -21.25 6.16
N LEU A 188 -5.71 -20.67 5.02
CA LEU A 188 -4.39 -20.78 4.38
C LEU A 188 -3.46 -19.59 4.73
N CYS A 189 -4.02 -18.50 5.26
CA CYS A 189 -3.26 -17.34 5.70
C CYS A 189 -2.26 -17.72 6.79
N LYS A 190 -1.03 -17.22 6.68
CA LYS A 190 0.05 -17.56 7.63
C LYS A 190 0.05 -16.70 8.90
N ASN A 191 -0.91 -15.78 9.05
CA ASN A 191 -1.02 -14.84 10.16
C ASN A 191 0.34 -14.23 10.55
N THR A 192 1.01 -13.57 9.60
CA THR A 192 2.17 -12.75 9.91
C THR A 192 1.70 -11.35 10.25
N SER A 193 1.38 -11.14 11.53
CA SER A 193 1.17 -9.82 12.14
C SER A 193 2.45 -8.99 12.15
#